data_AF-A0A843DZ84-F1
#
_entry.id   AF-A0A843DZ84-F1
#
_cell.length_a   1.000
_cell.length_b   1.000
_cell.length_c   1.000
_cell.angle_alpha   90.00
_cell.angle_beta   90.00
_cell.angle_gamma   90.00
#
_symmetry.space_group_name_H-M   'P 1'
#
loop_
_entity.id
_entity.type
_entity.pdbx_description
1 polymer ?
#
loop_
_entity_poly.entity_id
_entity_poly.type
_entity_poly.pdbx_seq_one_letter_code
_entity_poly.pdbx_strand_id
1 'polypeptide(L)'
;MSQKYPDEETIVYAVRKVMLKKPRIESQREFAALVTEALKEEDPDIRISASRIRKVAVTSGVVKLDIGYRETDRSDLPDLCPVCGSGMSPVINNTLDGDITEIKRNCTVCPYSVGKTVLVPGKYVFIRTAGRELTEQEIRLRKLRKAASLLRKASRLIGESLDGTNFPQRQDYAQEMIDEILHSREMTGSIPNLEADIRAEAHSDPLWTKPLSSPKYPERKVFDERTDTL
;
A
#
# COMPACT_ATOMS: atom_id res chain seq x y z
N MET A 1 11.23 33.45 -9.70
CA MET A 1 12.11 32.26 -9.76
C MET A 1 11.23 31.04 -9.92
N SER A 2 11.42 30.26 -10.98
CA SER A 2 10.62 29.07 -11.26
C SER A 2 11.06 27.94 -10.33
N GLN A 3 10.18 27.49 -9.46
CA GLN A 3 10.49 26.42 -8.52
C GLN A 3 10.53 25.07 -9.27
N LYS A 4 11.70 24.41 -9.27
CA LYS A 4 11.86 23.11 -9.95
C LYS A 4 11.70 21.96 -8.96
N TYR A 5 10.80 21.05 -9.29
CA TYR A 5 10.54 19.83 -8.53
C TYR A 5 11.17 18.65 -9.27
N PRO A 6 12.06 17.88 -8.63
CA PRO A 6 12.69 16.73 -9.27
C PRO A 6 11.66 15.61 -9.49
N ASP A 7 11.82 14.94 -10.63
CA ASP A 7 11.15 13.69 -10.95
C ASP A 7 11.63 12.56 -10.03
N GLU A 8 10.93 11.43 -10.04
CA GLU A 8 11.25 10.33 -9.14
C GLU A 8 12.58 9.65 -9.47
N GLU A 9 13.00 9.60 -10.73
CA GLU A 9 14.24 8.94 -11.14
C GLU A 9 15.46 9.71 -10.64
N THR A 10 15.44 11.05 -10.77
CA THR A 10 16.48 11.93 -10.23
C THR A 10 16.61 11.78 -8.72
N ILE A 11 15.49 11.70 -7.99
CA ILE A 11 15.52 11.46 -6.53
C ILE A 11 16.14 10.09 -6.23
N VAL A 12 15.75 9.05 -6.95
CA VAL A 12 16.28 7.69 -6.79
C VAL A 12 17.78 7.64 -7.04
N TYR A 13 18.26 8.33 -8.07
CA TYR A 13 19.69 8.44 -8.38
C TYR A 13 20.46 9.11 -7.23
N ALA A 14 19.99 10.26 -6.75
CA ALA A 14 20.61 10.96 -5.62
C ALA A 14 20.62 10.09 -4.34
N VAL A 15 19.54 9.37 -4.07
CA VAL A 15 19.47 8.43 -2.94
C VAL A 15 20.50 7.30 -3.09
N ARG A 16 20.67 6.72 -4.28
CA ARG A 16 21.70 5.69 -4.53
C ARG A 16 23.10 6.24 -4.26
N LYS A 17 23.40 7.46 -4.73
CA LYS A 17 24.69 8.15 -4.51
C LYS A 17 24.98 8.35 -3.01
N VAL A 18 23.99 8.80 -2.24
CA VAL A 18 24.12 8.98 -0.78
C VAL A 18 24.33 7.64 -0.07
N MET A 19 23.52 6.64 -0.40
CA MET A 19 23.57 5.33 0.26
C MET A 19 24.84 4.54 -0.07
N LEU A 20 25.45 4.79 -1.23
CA LEU A 20 26.79 4.26 -1.57
C LEU A 20 27.86 4.75 -0.59
N LYS A 21 27.84 6.04 -0.24
CA LYS A 21 28.80 6.65 0.71
C LYS A 21 28.48 6.29 2.16
N LYS A 22 27.19 6.31 2.52
CA LYS A 22 26.72 6.04 3.88
C LYS A 22 25.60 4.98 3.86
N PRO A 23 25.95 3.68 3.96
CA PRO A 23 24.98 2.59 3.83
C PRO A 23 23.91 2.52 4.92
N ARG A 24 24.12 3.22 6.05
CA ARG A 24 23.19 3.25 7.18
C ARG A 24 23.05 4.67 7.73
N ILE A 25 21.81 5.15 7.83
CA ILE A 25 21.47 6.50 8.30
C ILE A 25 20.39 6.41 9.38
N GLU A 26 20.65 6.98 10.55
CA GLU A 26 19.87 6.74 11.78
C GLU A 26 18.68 7.68 11.96
N SER A 27 18.52 8.66 11.08
CA SER A 27 17.42 9.62 11.19
C SER A 27 16.91 10.14 9.84
N GLN A 28 15.64 10.51 9.81
CA GLN A 28 15.00 11.17 8.68
C GLN A 28 15.59 12.54 8.35
N ARG A 29 15.99 13.32 9.36
CA ARG A 29 16.55 14.66 9.16
C ARG A 29 17.89 14.57 8.44
N GLU A 30 18.75 13.67 8.93
CA GLU A 30 20.05 13.41 8.31
C GLU A 30 19.91 12.85 6.89
N PHE A 31 19.04 11.85 6.70
CA PHE A 31 18.80 11.28 5.36
C PHE A 31 18.31 12.34 4.37
N ALA A 32 17.35 13.17 4.79
CA ALA A 32 16.85 14.25 3.95
C ALA A 32 17.91 15.30 3.64
N ALA A 33 18.76 15.67 4.61
CA ALA A 33 19.83 16.64 4.40
C ALA A 33 20.83 16.15 3.35
N LEU A 34 21.34 14.93 3.50
CA LEU A 34 22.32 14.34 2.58
C LEU A 34 21.77 14.21 1.15
N VAL A 35 20.52 13.76 1.00
CA VAL A 35 19.89 13.63 -0.32
C VAL A 35 19.61 15.00 -0.93
N THR A 36 19.19 15.98 -0.13
CA THR A 36 18.96 17.35 -0.62
C THR A 36 20.27 18.00 -1.08
N GLU A 37 21.36 17.80 -0.35
CA GLU A 37 22.69 18.26 -0.73
C GLU A 37 23.14 17.64 -2.06
N ALA A 38 23.00 16.31 -2.19
CA ALA A 38 23.33 15.61 -3.44
C ALA A 38 22.49 16.09 -4.65
N LEU A 39 21.22 16.44 -4.47
CA LEU A 39 20.38 17.00 -5.53
C LEU A 39 20.80 18.44 -5.90
N LYS A 40 21.20 19.24 -4.92
CA LYS A 40 21.62 20.63 -5.12
C LYS A 40 23.00 20.77 -5.76
N GLU A 41 23.85 19.75 -5.68
CA GLU A 41 25.09 19.68 -6.46
C GLU A 41 24.81 19.74 -7.96
N GLU A 42 23.68 19.19 -8.42
CA GLU A 42 23.29 19.18 -9.83
C GLU A 42 22.43 20.39 -10.21
N ASP A 43 21.50 20.81 -9.33
CA ASP A 43 20.62 21.94 -9.56
C ASP A 43 20.31 22.68 -8.25
N PRO A 44 20.89 23.87 -8.01
CA PRO A 44 20.75 24.62 -6.77
C PRO A 44 19.31 25.05 -6.42
N ASP A 45 18.43 25.16 -7.43
CA ASP A 45 17.06 25.64 -7.26
C ASP A 45 16.09 24.53 -6.86
N ILE A 46 16.55 23.27 -6.80
CA ILE A 46 15.73 22.13 -6.38
C ILE A 46 15.24 22.30 -4.94
N ARG A 47 13.92 22.14 -4.77
CA ARG A 47 13.27 22.02 -3.47
C ARG A 47 12.51 20.72 -3.35
N ILE A 48 12.72 20.02 -2.24
CA ILE A 48 12.06 18.75 -1.96
C ILE A 48 11.82 18.58 -0.46
N SER A 49 10.68 17.98 -0.09
CA SER A 49 10.37 17.71 1.31
C SER A 49 11.00 16.40 1.77
N ALA A 50 11.38 16.34 3.05
CA ALA A 50 11.88 15.11 3.69
C ALA A 50 10.90 13.92 3.52
N SER A 51 9.59 14.20 3.56
CA SER A 51 8.58 13.16 3.31
C SER A 51 8.59 12.65 1.88
N ARG A 52 8.82 13.50 0.87
CA ARG A 52 8.89 13.06 -0.54
C ARG A 52 10.13 12.19 -0.76
N ILE A 53 11.28 12.61 -0.23
CA ILE A 53 12.52 11.81 -0.25
C ILE A 53 12.27 10.43 0.37
N ARG A 54 11.69 10.36 1.57
CA ARG A 54 11.39 9.08 2.23
C ARG A 54 10.48 8.20 1.40
N LYS A 55 9.36 8.75 0.90
CA LYS A 55 8.38 7.98 0.12
C LYS A 55 9.04 7.37 -1.11
N VAL A 56 9.72 8.18 -1.92
CA VAL A 56 10.38 7.73 -3.16
C VAL A 56 11.52 6.73 -2.87
N ALA A 57 12.34 6.97 -1.85
CA ALA A 57 13.44 6.07 -1.48
C ALA A 57 12.95 4.67 -1.06
N VAL A 58 11.84 4.61 -0.32
CA VAL A 58 11.25 3.35 0.16
C VAL A 58 10.47 2.68 -0.96
N THR A 59 9.66 3.41 -1.72
CA THR A 59 8.86 2.82 -2.81
C THR A 59 9.74 2.29 -3.93
N SER A 60 10.85 2.95 -4.25
CA SER A 60 11.81 2.48 -5.26
C SER A 60 12.60 1.24 -4.84
N GLY A 61 12.55 0.82 -3.57
CA GLY A 61 13.28 -0.35 -3.08
C GLY A 61 14.80 -0.18 -2.99
N VAL A 62 15.32 1.05 -3.17
CA VAL A 62 16.75 1.34 -2.97
C VAL A 62 17.14 1.27 -1.50
N VAL A 63 16.17 1.46 -0.61
CA VAL A 63 16.38 1.54 0.83
C VAL A 63 15.39 0.66 1.58
N LYS A 64 15.91 -0.15 2.50
CA LYS A 64 15.13 -0.81 3.54
C LYS A 64 15.03 0.14 4.73
N LEU A 65 13.89 0.11 5.40
CA LEU A 65 13.58 1.05 6.47
C LEU A 65 13.20 0.31 7.74
N ASP A 66 13.89 0.59 8.84
CA ASP A 66 13.49 0.14 10.17
C ASP A 66 12.74 1.27 10.88
N ILE A 67 11.61 0.92 11.52
CA ILE A 67 10.68 1.88 12.12
C ILE A 67 10.73 1.73 13.63
N GLY A 68 11.09 2.80 14.32
CA GLY A 68 10.77 2.95 15.75
C GLY A 68 9.36 3.49 15.89
N TYR A 69 8.53 2.81 16.68
CA TYR A 69 7.13 3.16 16.88
C TYR A 69 6.93 3.96 18.18
N ARG A 70 5.85 4.75 18.20
CA ARG A 70 5.30 5.36 19.42
C ARG A 70 3.80 5.10 19.45
N GLU A 71 3.26 4.90 20.65
CA GLU A 71 1.82 4.79 20.86
C GLU A 71 1.14 6.13 20.66
N THR A 72 -0.14 6.09 20.29
CA THR A 72 -1.00 7.27 20.19
C THR A 72 -2.42 6.90 20.62
N ASP A 73 -3.16 7.89 21.11
CA ASP A 73 -4.57 7.73 21.52
C ASP A 73 -5.54 7.69 20.33
N ARG A 74 -5.03 7.59 19.10
CA ARG A 74 -5.90 7.45 17.93
C ARG A 74 -6.50 6.06 17.91
N SER A 75 -7.77 5.98 17.55
CA SER A 75 -8.49 4.72 17.39
C SER A 75 -8.59 4.27 15.93
N ASP A 76 -8.35 5.16 14.97
CA ASP A 76 -8.54 4.89 13.55
C ASP A 76 -7.30 4.25 12.89
N LEU A 77 -7.52 3.12 12.21
CA LEU A 77 -6.51 2.49 11.38
C LEU A 77 -6.29 3.31 10.09
N PRO A 78 -5.04 3.68 9.73
CA PRO A 78 -4.79 4.47 8.54
C PRO A 78 -5.08 3.66 7.26
N ASP A 79 -5.77 4.29 6.30
CA ASP A 79 -6.02 3.69 4.96
C ASP A 79 -4.74 3.71 4.08
N LEU A 80 -3.94 4.77 4.20
CA LEU A 80 -2.67 4.93 3.51
C LEU A 80 -1.51 4.86 4.48
N CYS A 81 -0.40 4.24 4.04
CA CYS A 81 0.78 4.12 4.88
C CYS A 81 1.38 5.51 5.21
N PRO A 82 1.57 5.87 6.49
CA PRO A 82 2.18 7.14 6.88
C PRO A 82 3.67 7.23 6.49
N VAL A 83 4.33 6.09 6.29
CA VAL A 83 5.75 6.01 5.94
C VAL A 83 5.95 6.25 4.45
N CYS A 84 5.36 5.42 3.59
CA CYS A 84 5.60 5.41 2.14
C CYS A 84 4.41 5.89 1.29
N GLY A 85 3.22 6.06 1.86
CA GLY A 85 2.02 6.49 1.14
C GLY A 85 1.35 5.42 0.26
N SER A 86 1.84 4.18 0.30
CA SER A 86 1.21 3.03 -0.36
C SER A 86 -0.09 2.62 0.34
N GLY A 87 -0.93 1.87 -0.37
CA GLY A 87 -2.13 1.28 0.20
C GLY A 87 -1.82 0.32 1.35
N MET A 88 -2.61 0.40 2.42
CA MET A 88 -2.56 -0.54 3.53
C MET A 88 -3.53 -1.69 3.24
N SER A 89 -3.08 -2.92 3.42
CA SER A 89 -3.93 -4.11 3.27
C SER A 89 -4.49 -4.51 4.63
N PRO A 90 -5.81 -4.76 4.73
CA PRO A 90 -6.42 -5.28 5.94
C PRO A 90 -6.00 -6.73 6.15
N VAL A 91 -5.77 -7.10 7.41
CA VAL A 91 -5.65 -8.49 7.84
C VAL A 91 -6.91 -8.80 8.64
N ILE A 92 -7.77 -9.56 8.00
CA ILE A 92 -9.07 -9.99 8.52
C ILE A 92 -8.95 -11.36 9.17
N ASN A 93 -9.82 -11.61 10.15
CA ASN A 93 -10.01 -12.92 10.73
C ASN A 93 -11.51 -13.15 10.95
N ASN A 94 -11.91 -14.41 10.91
CA ASN A 94 -13.27 -14.81 11.21
C ASN A 94 -13.38 -15.04 12.73
N THR A 95 -14.38 -14.41 13.35
CA THR A 95 -14.71 -14.67 14.75
C THR A 95 -15.42 -16.02 14.88
N LEU A 96 -15.52 -16.53 16.11
CA LEU A 96 -16.24 -17.78 16.40
C LEU A 96 -17.72 -17.72 15.98
N ASP A 97 -18.29 -16.52 15.95
CA ASP A 97 -19.67 -16.24 15.54
C ASP A 97 -19.85 -16.09 14.02
N GLY A 98 -18.75 -16.15 13.25
CA GLY A 98 -18.76 -16.04 11.79
C GLY A 98 -18.57 -14.62 11.25
N ASP A 99 -18.49 -13.61 12.12
CA ASP A 99 -18.26 -12.21 11.71
C ASP A 99 -16.79 -11.98 11.32
N ILE A 100 -16.59 -11.20 10.25
CA ILE A 100 -15.26 -10.81 9.77
C ILE A 100 -14.77 -9.60 10.58
N THR A 101 -13.67 -9.75 11.32
CA THR A 101 -13.06 -8.66 12.08
C THR A 101 -11.68 -8.30 11.54
N GLU A 102 -11.43 -7.01 11.32
CA GLU A 102 -10.11 -6.49 10.98
C GLU A 102 -9.21 -6.45 12.23
N ILE A 103 -8.14 -7.25 12.24
CA ILE A 103 -7.19 -7.32 13.37
C ILE A 103 -6.11 -6.24 13.25
N LYS A 104 -5.56 -6.08 12.05
CA LYS A 104 -4.41 -5.20 11.78
C LYS A 104 -4.38 -4.80 10.32
N ARG A 105 -3.66 -3.70 10.03
CA ARG A 105 -3.27 -3.29 8.68
C ARG A 105 -1.78 -3.41 8.48
N ASN A 106 -1.38 -3.96 7.33
CA ASN A 106 0.02 -3.99 6.91
C ASN A 106 0.24 -3.14 5.66
N CYS A 107 1.40 -2.49 5.59
CA CYS A 107 1.81 -1.88 4.34
C CYS A 107 2.36 -2.95 3.39
N THR A 108 1.99 -2.86 2.12
CA THR A 108 2.43 -3.81 1.08
C THR A 108 3.81 -3.50 0.49
N VAL A 109 4.45 -2.41 0.93
CA VAL A 109 5.74 -1.91 0.39
C VAL A 109 6.83 -1.74 1.44
N CYS A 110 6.47 -1.36 2.67
CA CYS A 110 7.42 -1.13 3.75
C CYS A 110 6.99 -1.92 5.00
N PRO A 111 7.86 -2.10 6.01
CA PRO A 111 7.55 -2.95 7.16
C PRO A 111 6.58 -2.31 8.17
N TYR A 112 5.94 -1.19 7.81
CA TYR A 112 4.94 -0.56 8.66
C TYR A 112 3.72 -1.47 8.83
N SER A 113 3.34 -1.71 10.08
CA SER A 113 2.12 -2.41 10.44
C SER A 113 1.50 -1.77 11.68
N VAL A 114 0.17 -1.86 11.78
CA VAL A 114 -0.60 -1.25 12.86
C VAL A 114 -1.79 -2.15 13.20
N GLY A 115 -2.01 -2.41 14.48
CA GLY A 115 -3.11 -3.24 15.01
C GLY A 115 -4.07 -2.42 15.86
N LYS A 116 -4.71 -3.08 16.84
CA LYS A 116 -5.68 -2.45 17.75
C LYS A 116 -5.14 -1.21 18.48
N THR A 117 -3.90 -1.25 18.95
CA THR A 117 -3.19 -0.07 19.44
C THR A 117 -2.53 0.63 18.26
N VAL A 118 -2.97 1.86 17.98
CA VAL A 118 -2.42 2.63 16.86
C VAL A 118 -0.98 3.03 17.20
N LEU A 119 -0.04 2.47 16.44
CA LEU A 119 1.37 2.81 16.50
C LEU A 119 1.71 3.77 15.36
N VAL A 120 2.23 4.94 15.69
CA VAL A 120 2.71 5.90 14.69
C VAL A 120 4.24 5.84 14.59
N PRO A 121 4.81 6.05 13.40
CA PRO A 121 6.26 6.11 13.26
C PRO A 121 6.85 7.28 14.07
N GLY A 122 7.80 6.98 14.95
CA GLY A 122 8.54 7.95 15.75
C GLY A 122 9.99 8.12 15.29
N LYS A 123 10.64 7.04 14.84
CA LYS A 123 12.03 7.05 14.35
C LYS A 123 12.16 6.24 13.06
N TYR A 124 13.08 6.64 12.20
CA TYR A 124 13.40 5.95 10.95
C TYR A 124 14.90 5.70 10.87
N VAL A 125 15.26 4.46 10.55
CA VAL A 125 16.62 4.09 10.17
C VAL A 125 16.59 3.59 8.73
N PHE A 126 17.45 4.15 7.89
CA PHE A 126 17.55 3.85 6.47
C PHE A 126 18.77 2.96 6.24
N ILE A 127 18.57 1.83 5.58
CA ILE A 127 19.61 0.84 5.28
C ILE A 127 19.67 0.62 3.77
N ARG A 128 20.86 0.75 3.20
CA ARG A 128 21.09 0.50 1.77
C ARG A 128 20.66 -0.93 1.41
N THR A 129 19.92 -1.03 0.32
CA THR A 129 19.62 -2.31 -0.33
C THR A 129 20.38 -2.37 -1.65
N ALA A 130 20.62 -3.58 -2.18
CA ALA A 130 21.28 -3.76 -3.49
C ALA A 130 20.51 -3.11 -4.66
N GLY A 131 19.28 -2.63 -4.42
CA GLY A 131 18.37 -2.12 -5.43
C GLY A 131 17.81 -3.30 -6.22
N ARG A 132 16.51 -3.54 -6.12
CA ARG A 132 15.82 -4.41 -7.07
C ARG A 132 15.04 -3.51 -8.02
N GLU A 133 15.10 -3.79 -9.31
CA GLU A 133 14.17 -3.18 -10.25
C GLU A 133 12.78 -3.75 -10.00
N LEU A 134 11.80 -2.86 -9.89
CA LEU A 134 10.41 -3.27 -9.74
C LEU A 134 9.89 -3.71 -11.10
N THR A 135 9.29 -4.89 -11.15
CA THR A 135 8.64 -5.34 -12.39
C THR A 135 7.42 -4.47 -12.68
N GLU A 136 7.04 -4.36 -13.95
CA GLU A 136 5.87 -3.58 -14.34
C GLU A 136 4.59 -4.09 -13.66
N GLN A 137 4.47 -5.42 -13.52
CA GLN A 137 3.39 -6.09 -12.79
C GLN A 137 3.30 -5.59 -11.34
N GLU A 138 4.42 -5.48 -10.62
CA GLU A 138 4.43 -4.98 -9.24
C GLU A 138 4.00 -3.51 -9.14
N ILE A 139 4.40 -2.68 -10.12
CA ILE A 139 3.98 -1.28 -10.19
C ILE A 139 2.45 -1.20 -10.38
N ARG A 140 1.89 -2.02 -11.28
CA ARG A 140 0.44 -2.11 -11.53
C ARG A 140 -0.31 -2.55 -10.27
N LEU A 141 0.15 -3.62 -9.60
CA LEU A 141 -0.45 -4.11 -8.36
C LEU A 141 -0.44 -3.06 -7.23
N ARG A 142 0.67 -2.31 -7.09
CA ARG A 142 0.76 -1.23 -6.09
C ARG A 142 -0.25 -0.11 -6.33
N LYS A 143 -0.49 0.25 -7.60
CA LYS A 143 -1.51 1.25 -7.96
C LYS A 143 -2.91 0.74 -7.58
N LEU A 144 -3.21 -0.50 -7.93
CA LEU A 144 -4.51 -1.11 -7.64
C LEU A 144 -4.79 -1.20 -6.12
N ARG A 145 -3.80 -1.63 -5.33
CA ARG A 145 -3.91 -1.68 -3.86
C ARG A 145 -4.09 -0.31 -3.21
N LYS A 146 -3.45 0.71 -3.79
CA LYS A 146 -3.65 2.09 -3.37
C LYS A 146 -5.07 2.56 -3.69
N ALA A 147 -5.62 2.22 -4.85
CA ALA A 147 -7.01 2.49 -5.19
C ALA A 147 -7.97 1.80 -4.21
N ALA A 148 -7.75 0.53 -3.89
CA ALA A 148 -8.55 -0.20 -2.90
C ALA A 148 -8.54 0.48 -1.51
N SER A 149 -7.39 1.02 -1.10
CA SER A 149 -7.30 1.78 0.16
C SER A 149 -8.07 3.10 0.12
N LEU A 150 -8.08 3.78 -1.02
CA LEU A 150 -8.86 5.01 -1.20
C LEU A 150 -10.37 4.72 -1.24
N LEU A 151 -10.78 3.59 -1.82
CA LEU A 151 -12.17 3.13 -1.82
C LEU A 151 -12.66 2.84 -0.39
N ARG A 152 -11.86 2.14 0.43
CA ARG A 152 -12.17 1.97 1.87
C ARG A 152 -12.34 3.30 2.60
N LYS A 153 -11.43 4.25 2.35
CA LYS A 153 -11.53 5.60 2.91
C LYS A 153 -12.83 6.29 2.46
N ALA A 154 -13.19 6.16 1.19
CA ALA A 154 -14.43 6.72 0.65
C ALA A 154 -15.67 6.09 1.31
N SER A 155 -15.73 4.77 1.43
CA SER A 155 -16.82 4.04 2.12
C SER A 155 -16.98 4.51 3.56
N ARG A 156 -15.88 4.66 4.31
CA ARG A 156 -15.91 5.19 5.68
C ARG A 156 -16.44 6.62 5.75
N LEU A 157 -15.94 7.51 4.87
CA LEU A 157 -16.40 8.91 4.85
C LEU A 157 -17.87 9.04 4.46
N ILE A 158 -18.38 8.19 3.57
CA ILE A 158 -19.80 8.13 3.22
C ILE A 158 -20.62 7.71 4.45
N GLY A 159 -20.19 6.66 5.15
CA GLY A 159 -20.82 6.21 6.40
C GLY A 159 -20.87 7.32 7.44
N GLU A 160 -19.71 7.93 7.77
CA GLU A 160 -19.63 9.04 8.73
C GLU A 160 -20.50 10.25 8.35
N SER A 161 -20.69 10.50 7.05
CA SER A 161 -21.48 11.65 6.57
C SER A 161 -22.98 11.41 6.60
N LEU A 162 -23.42 10.16 6.49
CA LEU A 162 -24.84 9.77 6.47
C LEU A 162 -25.31 9.20 7.81
N ASP A 163 -24.40 8.91 8.74
CA ASP A 163 -24.73 8.49 10.09
C ASP A 163 -25.62 9.53 10.80
N GLY A 164 -26.66 9.04 11.47
CA GLY A 164 -27.69 9.88 12.10
C GLY A 164 -28.65 10.62 11.15
N THR A 165 -28.56 10.40 9.83
CA THR A 165 -29.53 10.93 8.86
C THR A 165 -30.72 9.98 8.65
N ASN A 166 -31.78 10.46 7.99
CA ASN A 166 -32.96 9.66 7.65
C ASN A 166 -32.76 8.75 6.41
N PHE A 167 -31.52 8.53 5.96
CA PHE A 167 -31.21 7.77 4.74
C PHE A 167 -30.33 6.53 4.96
N PRO A 168 -30.59 5.67 5.97
CA PRO A 168 -29.74 4.53 6.26
C PRO A 168 -29.62 3.58 5.06
N GLN A 169 -30.72 3.32 4.36
CA GLN A 169 -30.73 2.45 3.18
C GLN A 169 -29.85 2.96 2.02
N ARG A 170 -29.69 4.28 1.89
CA ARG A 170 -28.81 4.86 0.85
C ARG A 170 -27.35 4.79 1.25
N GLN A 171 -27.07 4.91 2.55
CA GLN A 171 -25.76 4.68 3.10
C GLN A 171 -25.33 3.23 2.86
N ASP A 172 -26.15 2.28 3.28
CA ASP A 172 -25.89 0.84 3.14
C ASP A 172 -25.63 0.49 1.68
N TYR A 173 -26.53 0.91 0.77
CA TYR A 173 -26.37 0.68 -0.67
C TYR A 173 -25.04 1.22 -1.22
N ALA A 174 -24.64 2.44 -0.83
CA ALA A 174 -23.40 3.02 -1.30
C ALA A 174 -22.16 2.30 -0.76
N GLN A 175 -22.20 1.85 0.50
CA GLN A 175 -21.11 1.11 1.14
C GLN A 175 -21.01 -0.31 0.56
N GLU A 176 -22.14 -1.00 0.35
CA GLU A 176 -22.21 -2.32 -0.29
C GLU A 176 -21.60 -2.31 -1.71
N MET A 177 -21.94 -1.30 -2.53
CA MET A 177 -21.35 -1.17 -3.88
C MET A 177 -19.82 -1.03 -3.85
N ILE A 178 -19.28 -0.32 -2.86
CA ILE A 178 -17.83 -0.20 -2.69
C ILE A 178 -17.25 -1.53 -2.20
N ASP A 179 -17.93 -2.22 -1.28
CA ASP A 179 -17.49 -3.50 -0.75
C ASP A 179 -17.49 -4.61 -1.81
N GLU A 180 -18.44 -4.60 -2.74
CA GLU A 180 -18.43 -5.49 -3.90
C GLU A 180 -17.19 -5.27 -4.76
N ILE A 181 -16.84 -4.00 -5.07
CA ILE A 181 -15.63 -3.67 -5.83
C ILE A 181 -14.38 -4.14 -5.07
N LEU A 182 -14.36 -4.01 -3.74
CA LEU A 182 -13.19 -4.34 -2.93
C LEU A 182 -12.97 -5.85 -2.74
N HIS A 183 -14.04 -6.64 -2.62
CA HIS A 183 -13.96 -8.01 -2.10
C HIS A 183 -14.59 -9.08 -2.99
N SER A 184 -15.50 -8.71 -3.90
CA SER A 184 -16.19 -9.71 -4.74
C SER A 184 -15.18 -10.51 -5.56
N ARG A 185 -15.40 -11.83 -5.65
CA ARG A 185 -14.64 -12.73 -6.55
C ARG A 185 -15.43 -13.07 -7.81
N GLU A 186 -16.67 -12.61 -7.89
CA GLU A 186 -17.59 -12.86 -9.00
C GLU A 186 -17.66 -11.65 -9.93
N MET A 187 -17.65 -10.43 -9.38
CA MET A 187 -17.65 -9.21 -10.17
C MET A 187 -16.33 -9.07 -10.92
N THR A 188 -16.38 -9.01 -12.25
CA THR A 188 -15.20 -8.87 -13.12
C THR A 188 -14.37 -7.62 -12.80
N GLY A 189 -15.02 -6.49 -12.49
CA GLY A 189 -14.37 -5.23 -12.17
C GLY A 189 -13.83 -5.11 -10.74
N SER A 190 -13.91 -6.18 -9.94
CA SER A 190 -13.44 -6.16 -8.56
C SER A 190 -11.92 -6.16 -8.45
N ILE A 191 -11.41 -5.56 -7.38
CA ILE A 191 -9.98 -5.49 -7.08
C ILE A 191 -9.32 -6.89 -7.05
N PRO A 192 -9.89 -7.94 -6.43
CA PRO A 192 -9.27 -9.27 -6.41
C PRO A 192 -9.11 -9.85 -7.81
N ASN A 193 -10.11 -9.70 -8.70
CA ASN A 193 -10.05 -10.20 -10.06
C ASN A 193 -9.03 -9.40 -10.91
N LEU A 194 -9.00 -8.08 -10.77
CA LEU A 194 -7.99 -7.23 -11.43
C LEU A 194 -6.56 -7.54 -10.95
N GLU A 195 -6.35 -7.81 -9.66
CA GLU A 195 -5.04 -8.27 -9.17
C GLU A 195 -4.66 -9.62 -9.77
N ALA A 196 -5.63 -10.53 -9.88
CA ALA A 196 -5.41 -11.86 -10.41
C ALA A 196 -5.06 -11.81 -11.90
N ASP A 197 -5.73 -10.96 -12.68
CA ASP A 197 -5.41 -10.73 -14.09
C ASP A 197 -4.00 -10.17 -14.28
N ILE A 198 -3.58 -9.16 -13.50
CA ILE A 198 -2.21 -8.60 -13.55
C ILE A 198 -1.15 -9.67 -13.21
N ARG A 199 -1.47 -10.59 -12.30
CA ARG A 199 -0.57 -11.71 -11.98
C ARG A 199 -0.59 -12.79 -13.07
N ALA A 200 -1.73 -13.00 -13.72
CA ALA A 200 -1.96 -14.00 -14.76
C ALA A 200 -1.51 -13.55 -16.16
N GLU A 201 -1.21 -12.26 -16.36
CA GLU A 201 -0.58 -11.69 -17.58
C GLU A 201 0.67 -12.47 -18.05
N ALA A 202 1.19 -13.41 -17.26
CA ALA A 202 2.23 -14.34 -17.69
C ALA A 202 1.75 -15.51 -18.58
N HIS A 203 0.52 -16.07 -18.48
CA HIS A 203 0.25 -17.40 -19.07
C HIS A 203 -1.16 -17.80 -19.60
N SER A 204 -2.23 -17.00 -19.63
CA SER A 204 -3.52 -17.46 -20.24
C SER A 204 -4.60 -16.39 -20.39
N ASP A 205 -5.72 -16.76 -21.04
CA ASP A 205 -6.99 -16.00 -21.05
C ASP A 205 -7.33 -15.44 -19.65
N PRO A 206 -7.86 -14.20 -19.56
CA PRO A 206 -8.16 -13.54 -18.29
C PRO A 206 -9.02 -14.42 -17.38
N LEU A 207 -8.81 -14.36 -16.06
CA LEU A 207 -9.45 -15.33 -15.15
C LEU A 207 -10.98 -15.23 -15.13
N TRP A 208 -11.53 -14.06 -15.46
CA TRP A 208 -12.96 -13.82 -15.61
C TRP A 208 -13.57 -14.41 -16.90
N THR A 209 -12.76 -14.74 -17.90
CA THR A 209 -13.20 -15.41 -19.13
C THR A 209 -13.28 -16.93 -18.98
N LYS A 210 -12.67 -17.48 -17.92
CA LYS A 210 -12.73 -18.91 -17.63
C LYS A 210 -14.03 -19.22 -16.90
N PRO A 211 -14.85 -20.16 -17.39
CA PRO A 211 -16.08 -20.55 -16.71
C PRO A 211 -15.76 -21.06 -15.29
N LEU A 212 -16.60 -20.70 -14.33
CA LEU A 212 -16.45 -21.04 -12.89
C LEU A 212 -16.28 -22.55 -12.65
N SER A 213 -16.80 -23.37 -13.56
CA SER A 213 -16.61 -24.82 -13.62
C SER A 213 -16.59 -25.26 -15.08
N SER A 214 -15.50 -25.85 -15.55
CA SER A 214 -15.50 -26.65 -16.79
C SER A 214 -15.07 -28.07 -16.45
N PRO A 215 -15.77 -29.11 -16.94
CA PRO A 215 -15.33 -30.50 -16.80
C PRO A 215 -13.90 -30.77 -17.31
N LYS A 216 -13.38 -29.90 -18.19
CA LYS A 216 -12.00 -29.97 -18.72
C LYS A 216 -10.94 -29.36 -17.80
N TYR A 217 -11.33 -28.49 -16.86
CA TYR A 217 -10.41 -27.77 -15.96
C TYR A 217 -11.01 -27.74 -14.55
N PRO A 218 -10.92 -28.85 -13.80
CA PRO A 218 -11.52 -28.96 -12.46
C PRO A 218 -10.83 -28.06 -11.43
N GLU A 219 -9.62 -27.58 -11.70
CA GLU A 219 -8.84 -26.74 -10.80
C GLU A 219 -9.15 -25.25 -10.96
N ARG A 220 -10.41 -24.84 -10.74
CA ARG A 220 -10.59 -23.61 -9.96
C ARG A 220 -10.58 -24.08 -8.52
N LYS A 221 -9.39 -24.23 -7.92
CA LYS A 221 -9.30 -24.28 -6.45
C LYS A 221 -9.88 -22.96 -5.97
N VAL A 222 -11.17 -22.97 -5.65
CA VAL A 222 -11.68 -22.10 -4.59
C VAL A 222 -10.72 -22.40 -3.44
N PHE A 223 -9.91 -21.41 -3.05
CA PHE A 223 -9.14 -21.53 -1.82
C PHE A 223 -10.18 -21.70 -0.71
N ASP A 224 -10.47 -22.95 -0.38
CA ASP A 224 -11.24 -23.35 0.78
C ASP A 224 -10.30 -23.15 1.97
N GLU A 225 -10.73 -22.38 2.96
CA GLU A 225 -9.95 -22.08 4.18
C GLU A 225 -9.79 -23.33 5.09
N ARG A 226 -10.02 -24.54 4.57
CA ARG A 226 -10.12 -25.78 5.32
C ARG A 226 -9.14 -26.87 4.87
N THR A 227 -7.91 -26.54 4.53
CA THR A 227 -6.80 -27.51 4.64
C THR A 227 -5.49 -26.76 4.61
N ASP A 228 -4.99 -26.40 5.78
CA ASP A 228 -3.56 -26.41 6.14
C ASP A 228 -3.47 -26.32 7.67
N THR A 229 -4.10 -27.28 8.35
CA THR A 229 -3.56 -27.82 9.60
C THR A 229 -2.77 -29.06 9.22
N LEU A 230 -1.44 -28.94 9.20
CA LEU A 230 -0.46 -29.88 9.75
C LEU A 230 0.91 -29.19 9.79
#